data_AF-A0D8F1-F1
#
_entry.id   AF-A0D8F1-F1
#
_cell.length_a   1.000
_cell.length_b   1.000
_cell.length_c   1.000
_cell.angle_alpha   90.00
_cell.angle_beta   90.00
_cell.angle_gamma   90.00
#
_symmetry.space_group_name_H-M   'P 1'
#
loop_
_entity.id
_entity.type
_entity.pdbx_description
1 polymer ?
#
loop_
_entity_poly.entity_id
_entity_poly.type
_entity_poly.pdbx_seq_one_letter_code
_entity_poly.pdbx_strand_id
1 'polypeptide(L)'
;MLKNTPSKVTLNYQETQEETDPEGYTLIYEQEIVCQIIVDEGDQQQTQETLNVRVFILGSEQILERMKIELSCENDLFFHFIHDINEAAFLKIKDGQQLTASFIDYPAICIKCLDKAHKDPNKYSAVLRITQEGDAVIEIIQHTEYKNVELIQFQFFSLPEDAIRMAITKKYQKVKQRLSQMENKLKDINDVVKVKNPQLLLQMQRMNR
;
A
#
# COMPACT_ATOMS: atom_id res chain seq x y z
N MET A 1 29.96 23.96 21.84
CA MET A 1 28.94 22.93 22.16
C MET A 1 27.65 23.29 21.42
N LEU A 2 27.59 23.01 20.12
CA LEU A 2 26.40 23.25 19.30
C LEU A 2 25.42 22.09 19.54
N LYS A 3 24.30 22.37 20.20
CA LYS A 3 23.19 21.43 20.34
C LYS A 3 22.48 21.35 19.00
N ASN A 4 22.69 20.25 18.27
CA ASN A 4 21.97 19.94 17.05
C ASN A 4 20.59 19.42 17.46
N THR A 5 19.58 20.28 17.36
CA THR A 5 18.17 19.89 17.48
C THR A 5 17.77 19.03 16.28
N PRO A 6 17.09 17.88 16.45
CA PRO A 6 16.60 17.12 15.32
C PRO A 6 15.50 17.93 14.61
N SER A 7 15.74 18.22 13.33
CA SER A 7 14.75 18.83 12.44
C SER A 7 13.50 17.97 12.40
N LYS A 8 12.36 18.54 12.83
CA LYS A 8 11.03 17.96 12.59
C LYS A 8 10.87 17.81 11.10
N VAL A 9 10.82 16.57 10.63
CA VAL A 9 10.49 16.27 9.23
C VAL A 9 8.98 16.42 9.10
N THR A 10 8.52 17.61 8.71
CA THR A 10 7.14 17.80 8.26
C THR A 10 7.00 17.01 6.95
N LEU A 11 6.28 15.89 7.00
CA LEU A 11 5.93 15.15 5.79
C LEU A 11 4.61 15.69 5.26
N ASN A 12 4.66 16.25 4.06
CA ASN A 12 3.47 16.51 3.28
C ASN A 12 2.93 15.16 2.80
N TYR A 13 1.95 14.61 3.50
CA TYR A 13 1.13 13.54 2.97
C TYR A 13 0.55 14.04 1.64
N GLN A 14 0.86 13.36 0.52
CA GLN A 14 0.14 13.62 -0.71
C GLN A 14 -1.34 13.35 -0.41
N GLU A 15 -2.24 14.27 -0.79
CA GLU A 15 -3.70 14.16 -0.62
C GLU A 15 -4.22 12.88 -1.31
N THR A 16 -4.03 11.75 -0.64
CA THR A 16 -4.75 10.51 -0.88
C THR A 16 -6.13 10.77 -0.30
N GLN A 17 -7.18 10.53 -1.08
CA GLN A 17 -8.55 10.71 -0.61
C GLN A 17 -8.68 10.06 0.77
N GLU A 18 -9.15 10.79 1.78
CA GLU A 18 -9.30 10.29 3.16
C GLU A 18 -10.23 9.07 3.15
N GLU A 19 -9.63 7.90 2.96
CA GLU A 19 -10.29 6.62 3.04
C GLU A 19 -10.11 6.14 4.47
N THR A 20 -11.17 6.32 5.26
CA THR A 20 -11.26 5.74 6.59
C THR A 20 -11.91 4.36 6.46
N ASP A 21 -11.19 3.31 6.86
CA ASP A 21 -11.75 1.95 6.97
C ASP A 21 -12.82 1.95 8.09
N PRO A 22 -13.90 1.15 8.01
CA PRO A 22 -14.88 0.95 9.10
C PRO A 22 -14.29 0.69 10.50
N GLU A 23 -13.04 0.22 10.59
CA GLU A 23 -12.31 0.05 11.86
C GLU A 23 -11.66 1.34 12.40
N GLY A 24 -11.83 2.47 11.72
CA GLY A 24 -11.32 3.79 12.11
C GLY A 24 -9.90 4.11 11.61
N TYR A 25 -9.28 3.21 10.85
CA TYR A 25 -7.97 3.42 10.25
C TYR A 25 -8.04 4.45 9.12
N THR A 26 -7.09 5.38 9.08
CA THR A 26 -6.93 6.36 8.00
C THR A 26 -5.81 5.91 7.06
N LEU A 27 -6.11 5.83 5.76
CA LEU A 27 -5.12 5.59 4.71
C LEU A 27 -4.20 6.82 4.54
N ILE A 28 -2.88 6.61 4.65
CA ILE A 28 -1.87 7.68 4.52
C ILE A 28 -0.85 7.44 3.39
N TYR A 29 -0.89 6.26 2.77
CA TYR A 29 -0.04 5.90 1.65
C TYR A 29 -0.68 4.78 0.84
N GLU A 30 -0.71 4.93 -0.48
CA GLU A 30 -1.07 3.87 -1.41
C GLU A 30 -0.17 3.95 -2.64
N GLN A 31 0.52 2.86 -2.96
CA GLN A 31 1.36 2.79 -4.15
C GLN A 31 1.51 1.35 -4.66
N GLU A 32 1.65 1.22 -5.98
CA GLU A 32 2.04 -0.03 -6.62
C GLU A 32 3.56 -0.16 -6.65
N ILE A 33 4.07 -1.23 -6.06
CA ILE A 33 5.51 -1.50 -5.92
C ILE A 33 5.82 -2.86 -6.52
N VAL A 34 6.85 -2.89 -7.36
CA VAL A 34 7.36 -4.14 -7.94
C VAL A 34 8.18 -4.86 -6.87
N CYS A 35 7.72 -6.04 -6.48
CA CYS A 35 8.33 -6.86 -5.45
C CYS A 35 8.85 -8.17 -6.05
N GLN A 36 10.01 -8.61 -5.59
CA GLN A 36 10.50 -9.97 -5.83
C GLN A 36 9.90 -10.88 -4.76
N ILE A 37 9.10 -11.85 -5.16
CA ILE A 37 8.48 -12.80 -4.25
C ILE A 37 9.32 -14.07 -4.26
N ILE A 38 9.71 -14.53 -3.08
CA ILE A 38 10.48 -15.76 -2.86
C ILE A 38 9.66 -16.63 -1.92
N VAL A 39 9.25 -17.81 -2.38
CA VAL A 39 8.50 -18.78 -1.58
C VAL A 39 9.45 -19.89 -1.13
N ASP A 40 9.52 -20.16 0.18
CA ASP A 40 10.35 -21.21 0.76
C ASP A 40 9.72 -22.62 0.60
N GLU A 41 9.30 -22.98 -0.62
CA GLU A 41 8.75 -24.31 -0.94
C GLU A 41 9.75 -25.16 -1.72
N GLY A 42 10.77 -25.73 -1.08
CA GLY A 42 11.63 -26.80 -1.62
C GLY A 42 12.52 -26.44 -2.82
N ASP A 43 11.92 -25.99 -3.91
CA ASP A 43 12.51 -25.23 -5.01
C ASP A 43 12.13 -23.74 -4.81
N GLN A 44 13.10 -22.89 -4.49
CA GLN A 44 12.87 -21.44 -4.33
C GLN A 44 12.34 -20.84 -5.65
N GLN A 45 11.02 -20.76 -5.76
CA GLN A 45 10.39 -20.07 -6.87
C GLN A 45 10.49 -18.57 -6.61
N GLN A 46 11.25 -17.90 -7.48
CA GLN A 46 11.37 -16.46 -7.49
C GLN A 46 10.48 -15.91 -8.61
N THR A 47 9.45 -15.16 -8.23
CA THR A 47 8.60 -14.43 -9.16
C THR A 47 8.74 -12.93 -8.92
N GLN A 48 8.33 -12.13 -9.90
CA GLN A 48 8.31 -10.68 -9.77
C GLN A 48 6.87 -10.23 -10.04
N GLU A 49 6.27 -9.58 -9.07
CA GLU A 49 4.89 -9.12 -9.14
C GLU A 49 4.77 -7.68 -8.67
N THR A 50 3.77 -6.98 -9.21
CA THR A 50 3.42 -5.64 -8.74
C THR A 50 2.40 -5.79 -7.61
N LEU A 51 2.79 -5.42 -6.40
CA LEU A 51 1.93 -5.43 -5.24
C LEU A 51 1.37 -4.03 -4.98
N ASN A 52 0.08 -3.96 -4.66
CA ASN A 52 -0.54 -2.76 -4.12
C ASN A 52 -0.23 -2.71 -2.61
N VAL A 53 0.53 -1.68 -2.21
CA VAL A 53 0.97 -1.45 -0.83
C VAL A 53 0.19 -0.28 -0.26
N ARG A 54 -0.49 -0.52 0.85
CA ARG A 54 -1.26 0.51 1.57
C ARG A 54 -0.79 0.63 3.00
N VAL A 55 -0.62 1.86 3.47
CA VAL A 55 -0.27 2.14 4.87
C VAL A 55 -1.39 2.91 5.51
N PHE A 56 -1.84 2.40 6.66
CA PHE A 56 -2.89 2.99 7.47
C PHE A 56 -2.38 3.27 8.88
N ILE A 57 -2.98 4.27 9.51
CA ILE A 57 -2.76 4.60 10.91
C ILE A 57 -4.09 4.72 11.65
N LEU A 58 -4.08 4.37 12.92
CA LEU A 58 -5.18 4.59 13.86
C LEU A 58 -4.68 5.53 14.97
N GLY A 59 -5.44 6.58 15.24
CA GLY A 59 -5.10 7.62 16.22
C GLY A 59 -4.99 9.00 15.57
N SER A 60 -4.16 9.87 16.17
CA SER A 60 -3.93 11.24 15.72
C SER A 60 -2.46 11.51 15.45
N GLU A 61 -2.13 12.65 14.84
CA GLU A 61 -0.74 13.06 14.59
C GLU A 61 0.14 13.16 15.85
N GLN A 62 -0.46 13.21 17.04
CA GLN A 62 0.25 13.29 18.32
C GLN A 62 0.27 11.96 19.08
N ILE A 63 -0.67 11.06 18.76
CA ILE A 63 -0.85 9.78 19.45
C ILE A 63 -1.16 8.74 18.38
N LEU A 64 -0.13 7.97 18.01
CA LEU A 64 -0.29 6.81 17.14
C LEU A 64 -0.65 5.59 18.01
N GLU A 65 -1.85 5.06 17.83
CA GLU A 65 -2.31 3.89 18.58
C GLU A 65 -1.88 2.59 17.88
N ARG A 66 -2.12 2.53 16.56
CA ARG A 66 -1.78 1.40 15.71
C ARG A 66 -1.37 1.84 14.33
N MET A 67 -0.55 1.02 13.69
CA MET A 67 -0.16 1.16 12.29
C MET A 67 -0.41 -0.17 11.59
N LYS A 68 -0.96 -0.10 10.38
CA LYS A 68 -1.24 -1.25 9.54
C LYS A 68 -0.63 -1.05 8.15
N ILE A 69 0.12 -2.03 7.64
CA ILE A 69 0.52 -2.11 6.23
C ILE A 69 -0.21 -3.29 5.63
N GLU A 70 -0.85 -3.07 4.49
CA GLU A 70 -1.52 -4.10 3.71
C GLU A 70 -0.80 -4.28 2.38
N LEU A 71 -0.54 -5.54 2.03
CA LEU A 71 -0.08 -5.95 0.71
C LEU A 71 -1.21 -6.71 0.03
N SER A 72 -1.45 -6.40 -1.24
CA SER A 72 -2.37 -7.16 -2.09
C SER A 72 -1.85 -7.27 -3.52
N CYS A 73 -2.25 -8.32 -4.24
CA CYS A 73 -1.95 -8.50 -5.65
C CYS A 73 -3.24 -8.39 -6.48
N GLU A 74 -3.15 -7.82 -7.69
CA GLU A 74 -4.29 -7.81 -8.61
C GLU A 74 -4.45 -9.14 -9.36
N ASN A 75 -3.35 -9.86 -9.57
CA ASN A 75 -3.34 -11.14 -10.26
C ASN A 75 -3.82 -12.30 -9.36
N ASP A 76 -3.68 -12.14 -8.05
CA ASP A 76 -4.18 -13.09 -7.06
C ASP A 76 -4.98 -12.36 -5.97
N LEU A 77 -6.29 -12.54 -5.99
CA LEU A 77 -7.21 -11.94 -5.03
C LEU A 77 -7.06 -12.50 -3.60
N PHE A 78 -6.49 -13.70 -3.46
CA PHE A 78 -6.23 -14.32 -2.16
C PHE A 78 -4.89 -13.91 -1.58
N PHE A 79 -4.04 -13.28 -2.38
CA PHE A 79 -2.78 -12.71 -1.92
C PHE A 79 -3.08 -11.46 -1.08
N HIS A 80 -3.11 -11.64 0.24
CA HIS A 80 -3.33 -10.54 1.16
C HIS A 80 -2.57 -10.74 2.47
N PHE A 81 -1.60 -9.85 2.70
CA PHE A 81 -0.72 -9.89 3.85
C PHE A 81 -0.84 -8.61 4.65
N ILE A 82 -0.82 -8.74 5.98
CA ILE A 82 -0.96 -7.60 6.89
C ILE A 82 0.20 -7.55 7.87
N HIS A 83 0.74 -6.34 8.05
CA HIS A 83 1.62 -5.97 9.13
C HIS A 83 0.83 -5.00 10.03
N ASP A 84 0.31 -5.49 11.16
CA ASP A 84 -0.47 -4.69 12.11
C ASP A 84 0.25 -4.65 13.46
N ILE A 85 0.61 -3.44 13.89
CA ILE A 85 1.45 -3.24 15.06
C ILE A 85 0.95 -2.09 15.95
N ASN A 86 1.24 -2.23 17.23
CA ASN A 86 1.11 -1.18 18.24
C ASN A 86 2.49 -0.82 18.81
N GLU A 87 2.53 0.15 19.74
CA GLU A 87 3.78 0.59 20.36
C GLU A 87 4.57 -0.55 21.03
N ALA A 88 3.89 -1.47 21.71
CA ALA A 88 4.52 -2.60 22.38
C ALA A 88 5.19 -3.58 21.39
N ALA A 89 4.54 -3.85 20.25
CA ALA A 89 5.13 -4.65 19.18
C ALA A 89 6.29 -3.91 18.50
N PHE A 90 6.15 -2.59 18.29
CA PHE A 90 7.20 -1.76 17.72
C PHE A 90 8.48 -1.76 18.56
N LEU A 91 8.41 -1.78 19.89
CA LEU A 91 9.61 -1.86 20.73
C LEU A 91 10.47 -3.10 20.41
N LYS A 92 9.84 -4.24 20.12
CA LYS A 92 10.56 -5.46 19.71
C LYS A 92 11.22 -5.29 18.34
N ILE A 93 10.52 -4.66 17.40
CA ILE A 93 11.02 -4.35 16.06
C ILE A 93 12.21 -3.38 16.17
N LYS A 94 12.07 -2.35 17.01
CA LYS A 94 13.07 -1.34 17.28
C LYS A 94 14.36 -1.97 17.78
N ASP A 95 14.27 -2.87 18.76
CA ASP A 95 15.44 -3.55 19.30
C ASP A 95 16.03 -4.55 18.30
N GLY A 96 15.18 -5.31 17.61
CA GLY A 96 15.61 -6.33 16.64
C GLY A 96 16.31 -5.75 15.41
N GLN A 97 15.88 -4.57 14.95
CA GLN A 97 16.44 -3.88 13.77
C GLN A 97 17.29 -2.65 14.13
N GLN A 98 17.56 -2.43 15.43
CA GLN A 98 18.34 -1.30 15.95
C GLN A 98 17.84 0.07 15.46
N LEU A 99 16.52 0.26 15.38
CA LEU A 99 15.93 1.52 14.94
C LEU A 99 16.13 2.60 16.02
N THR A 100 16.45 3.82 15.59
CA THR A 100 16.61 4.96 16.52
C THR A 100 15.31 5.74 16.74
N ALA A 101 14.33 5.54 15.86
CA ALA A 101 13.08 6.29 15.81
C ALA A 101 12.10 5.92 16.94
N SER A 102 11.11 6.79 17.14
CA SER A 102 9.97 6.53 18.02
C SER A 102 8.80 5.91 17.23
N PHE A 103 7.80 5.37 17.93
CA PHE A 103 6.67 4.72 17.25
C PHE A 103 5.90 5.69 16.34
N ILE A 104 5.73 6.94 16.77
CA ILE A 104 5.02 7.96 15.97
C ILE A 104 5.73 8.29 14.65
N ASP A 105 7.06 8.11 14.60
CA ASP A 105 7.86 8.31 13.38
C ASP A 105 7.92 7.06 12.50
N TYR A 106 7.46 5.91 12.99
CA TYR A 106 7.60 4.64 12.30
C TYR A 106 6.84 4.57 10.96
N PRO A 107 5.58 5.05 10.83
CA PRO A 107 4.88 5.07 9.55
C PRO A 107 5.65 5.86 8.48
N ALA A 108 6.18 7.01 8.88
CA ALA A 108 6.99 7.87 8.03
C ALA A 108 8.26 7.18 7.51
N ILE A 109 8.90 6.35 8.34
CA ILE A 109 10.08 5.57 7.95
C ILE A 109 9.69 4.47 6.96
N CYS A 110 8.60 3.75 7.25
CA CYS A 110 8.12 2.68 6.38
C CYS A 110 7.79 3.22 4.99
N ILE A 111 7.02 4.31 4.92
CA ILE A 111 6.68 4.99 3.67
C ILE A 111 7.95 5.40 2.92
N LYS A 112 8.93 6.02 3.57
CA LYS A 112 10.19 6.41 2.92
C LYS A 112 10.96 5.23 2.35
N CYS A 113 10.98 4.09 3.03
CA CYS A 113 11.66 2.88 2.54
C CYS A 113 10.90 2.26 1.37
N LEU A 114 9.57 2.18 1.44
CA LEU A 114 8.72 1.72 0.34
C LEU A 114 8.85 2.63 -0.90
N ASP A 115 8.85 3.94 -0.69
CA ASP A 115 9.02 4.93 -1.76
C ASP A 115 10.37 4.82 -2.48
N LYS A 116 11.43 4.43 -1.77
CA LYS A 116 12.75 4.19 -2.39
C LYS A 116 12.69 3.04 -3.39
N ALA A 117 12.05 1.92 -3.00
CA ALA A 117 11.85 0.78 -3.88
C ALA A 117 10.93 1.12 -5.08
N HIS A 118 9.92 1.98 -4.87
CA HIS A 118 9.05 2.45 -5.93
C HIS A 118 9.77 3.39 -6.93
N LYS A 119 10.49 4.41 -6.43
CA LYS A 119 11.07 5.48 -7.27
C LYS A 119 12.37 5.10 -7.97
N ASP A 120 13.20 4.28 -7.32
CA ASP A 120 14.53 3.93 -7.80
C ASP A 120 14.76 2.39 -7.80
N PRO A 121 14.00 1.61 -8.62
CA PRO A 121 14.05 0.14 -8.59
C PRO A 121 15.41 -0.47 -8.97
N ASN A 122 16.30 0.31 -9.61
CA ASN A 122 17.68 -0.12 -9.92
C ASN A 122 18.61 -0.02 -8.70
N LYS A 123 18.29 0.86 -7.73
CA LYS A 123 19.09 1.08 -6.52
C LYS A 123 18.47 0.45 -5.29
N TYR A 124 17.16 0.26 -5.28
CA TYR A 124 16.43 -0.33 -4.17
C TYR A 124 15.51 -1.42 -4.70
N SER A 125 15.46 -2.55 -4.01
CA SER A 125 14.50 -3.62 -4.29
C SER A 125 13.67 -3.92 -3.04
N ALA A 126 12.42 -4.30 -3.27
CA ALA A 126 11.55 -4.88 -2.25
C ALA A 126 11.49 -6.39 -2.49
N VAL A 127 11.91 -7.18 -1.51
CA VAL A 127 11.92 -8.64 -1.56
C VAL A 127 10.96 -9.17 -0.52
N LEU A 128 9.90 -9.86 -0.95
CA LEU A 128 8.95 -10.52 -0.07
C LEU A 128 9.30 -12.01 0.02
N ARG A 129 9.69 -12.46 1.21
CA ARG A 129 9.90 -13.88 1.51
C ARG A 129 8.67 -14.44 2.19
N ILE A 130 8.11 -15.52 1.66
CA ILE A 130 6.97 -16.22 2.24
C ILE A 130 7.47 -17.55 2.80
N THR A 131 7.28 -17.76 4.09
CA THR A 131 7.66 -19.00 4.78
C THR A 131 6.60 -20.07 4.57
N GLN A 132 6.96 -21.34 4.81
CA GLN A 132 6.03 -22.47 4.74
C GLN A 132 4.86 -22.37 5.73
N GLU A 133 5.04 -21.60 6.81
CA GLU A 133 4.00 -21.39 7.82
C GLU A 133 2.96 -20.33 7.38
N GLY A 134 3.17 -19.67 6.24
CA GLY A 134 2.30 -18.62 5.72
C GLY A 134 2.58 -17.23 6.29
N ASP A 135 3.63 -17.10 7.10
CA ASP A 135 4.20 -15.81 7.47
C ASP A 135 5.02 -15.25 6.31
N ALA A 136 5.08 -13.93 6.20
CA ALA A 136 5.90 -13.28 5.19
C ALA A 136 6.76 -12.19 5.78
N VAL A 137 7.91 -11.91 5.17
CA VAL A 137 8.79 -10.81 5.54
C VAL A 137 9.12 -10.05 4.28
N ILE A 138 8.87 -8.74 4.27
CA ILE A 138 9.38 -7.87 3.21
C ILE A 138 10.69 -7.24 3.67
N GLU A 139 11.71 -7.31 2.83
CA GLU A 139 13.02 -6.71 3.01
C GLU A 139 13.18 -5.60 1.99
N ILE A 140 13.53 -4.39 2.44
CA ILE A 140 13.94 -3.32 1.53
C ILE A 140 15.45 -3.32 1.45
N ILE A 141 15.98 -3.63 0.28
CA ILE A 141 17.41 -3.80 0.04
C ILE A 141 17.92 -2.65 -0.82
N GLN A 142 19.01 -2.03 -0.40
CA GLN A 142 19.77 -1.07 -1.19
C GLN A 142 20.92 -1.77 -1.92
N HIS A 143 20.94 -1.66 -3.24
CA HIS A 143 22.05 -2.07 -4.09
C HIS A 143 23.12 -0.98 -4.09
N THR A 144 24.32 -1.34 -3.60
CA THR A 144 25.53 -0.53 -3.76
C THR A 144 26.49 -1.25 -4.70
N GLU A 145 27.57 -0.58 -5.12
CA GLU A 145 28.52 -1.14 -6.10
C GLU A 145 29.20 -2.43 -5.63
N TYR A 146 29.36 -2.62 -4.32
CA TYR A 146 30.14 -3.72 -3.74
C TYR A 146 29.35 -4.62 -2.79
N LYS A 147 28.13 -4.23 -2.41
CA LYS A 147 27.28 -5.02 -1.49
C LYS A 147 25.82 -4.60 -1.53
N ASN A 148 24.93 -5.54 -1.26
CA ASN A 148 23.52 -5.25 -0.94
C ASN A 148 23.36 -5.01 0.57
N VAL A 149 22.74 -3.88 0.93
CA VAL A 149 22.50 -3.48 2.31
C VAL A 149 21.00 -3.53 2.59
N GLU A 150 20.58 -4.36 3.53
CA GLU A 150 19.21 -4.33 4.04
C GLU A 150 18.98 -3.03 4.83
N LEU A 151 17.93 -2.30 4.48
CA LEU A 151 17.57 -1.04 5.14
C LEU A 151 16.59 -1.25 6.29
N ILE A 152 15.59 -2.10 6.06
CA ILE A 152 14.51 -2.38 7.00
C ILE A 152 13.78 -3.65 6.55
N GLN A 153 13.20 -4.36 7.50
CA GLN A 153 12.32 -5.50 7.26
C GLN A 153 10.97 -5.30 7.96
N PHE A 154 9.89 -5.82 7.36
CA PHE A 154 8.57 -5.84 7.97
C PHE A 154 8.01 -7.25 7.95
N GLN A 155 7.58 -7.75 9.12
CA GLN A 155 6.94 -9.05 9.24
C GLN A 155 5.43 -8.92 8.99
N PHE A 156 4.91 -9.75 8.11
CA PHE A 156 3.50 -9.86 7.76
C PHE A 156 2.98 -11.24 8.13
N PHE A 157 1.69 -11.30 8.36
CA PHE A 157 0.94 -12.54 8.47
C PHE A 157 -0.12 -12.58 7.37
N SER A 158 -0.39 -13.78 6.86
CA SER A 158 -1.52 -13.99 5.97
C SER A 158 -2.84 -13.88 6.74
N LEU A 159 -3.86 -13.30 6.12
CA LEU A 159 -5.18 -13.23 6.72
C LEU A 159 -5.89 -14.60 6.65
N PRO A 160 -6.77 -14.93 7.63
CA PRO A 160 -7.62 -16.10 7.52
C PRO A 160 -8.58 -15.96 6.33
N GLU A 161 -8.96 -17.09 5.73
CA GLU A 161 -9.73 -17.13 4.47
C GLU A 161 -11.04 -16.33 4.54
N ASP A 162 -11.75 -16.35 5.67
CA ASP A 162 -12.97 -15.58 5.88
C ASP A 162 -12.73 -14.06 5.80
N ALA A 163 -11.61 -13.58 6.36
CA ALA A 163 -11.22 -12.18 6.30
C ALA A 163 -10.80 -11.78 4.89
N ILE A 164 -10.10 -12.66 4.18
CA ILE A 164 -9.75 -12.46 2.76
C ILE A 164 -11.02 -12.33 1.91
N ARG A 165 -11.98 -13.24 2.07
CA ARG A 165 -13.27 -13.20 1.35
C ARG A 165 -14.03 -11.89 1.62
N MET A 166 -14.00 -11.41 2.86
CA MET A 166 -14.59 -10.13 3.21
C MET A 166 -13.86 -8.96 2.53
N ALA A 167 -12.53 -8.96 2.52
CA ALA A 167 -11.72 -7.95 1.83
C ALA A 167 -11.99 -7.93 0.31
N ILE A 168 -12.03 -9.10 -0.33
CA ILE A 168 -12.39 -9.24 -1.76
C ILE A 168 -13.80 -8.69 -2.01
N THR A 169 -14.77 -9.05 -1.16
CA THR A 169 -16.15 -8.56 -1.27
C THR A 169 -16.21 -7.04 -1.14
N LYS A 170 -15.48 -6.44 -0.20
CA LYS A 170 -15.36 -4.98 -0.06
C LYS A 170 -14.77 -4.34 -1.33
N LYS A 171 -13.66 -4.87 -1.86
CA LYS A 171 -13.02 -4.38 -3.10
C LYS A 171 -14.00 -4.42 -4.27
N TYR A 172 -14.71 -5.55 -4.44
CA TYR A 172 -15.73 -5.71 -5.46
C TYR A 172 -16.87 -4.70 -5.32
N GLN A 173 -17.40 -4.51 -4.10
CA GLN A 173 -18.47 -3.55 -3.85
C GLN A 173 -18.02 -2.11 -4.16
N LYS A 174 -16.80 -1.72 -3.78
CA LYS A 174 -16.25 -0.39 -4.07
C LYS A 174 -16.14 -0.15 -5.58
N VAL A 175 -15.62 -1.12 -6.34
CA VAL A 175 -15.53 -1.04 -7.81
C VAL A 175 -16.91 -0.95 -8.43
N LYS A 176 -17.86 -1.78 -7.98
CA LYS A 176 -19.25 -1.77 -8.46
C LYS A 176 -19.94 -0.42 -8.20
N GLN A 177 -19.74 0.16 -7.02
CA GLN A 177 -20.28 1.48 -6.70
C GLN A 177 -19.67 2.57 -7.58
N ARG A 178 -18.34 2.57 -7.78
CA ARG A 178 -17.65 3.52 -8.65
C ARG A 178 -18.12 3.41 -10.10
N LEU A 179 -18.30 2.18 -10.61
CA LEU A 179 -18.82 1.93 -11.94
C LEU A 179 -20.23 2.50 -12.11
N SER A 180 -21.13 2.20 -11.17
CA SER A 180 -22.50 2.72 -11.20
C SER A 180 -22.55 4.26 -11.15
N GLN A 181 -21.70 4.90 -10.34
CA GLN A 181 -21.59 6.36 -10.33
C GLN A 181 -21.11 6.92 -11.67
N MET A 182 -20.16 6.25 -12.32
CA MET A 182 -19.63 6.68 -13.62
C MET A 182 -20.67 6.49 -14.74
N GLU A 183 -21.42 5.39 -14.71
CA GLU A 183 -22.57 5.15 -15.62
C GLU A 183 -23.64 6.22 -15.46
N ASN A 184 -23.99 6.58 -14.22
CA ASN A 184 -24.96 7.66 -13.95
C ASN A 184 -24.46 9.01 -14.48
N LYS A 185 -23.19 9.36 -14.22
CA LYS A 185 -22.59 10.60 -14.77
C LYS A 185 -22.60 10.61 -16.30
N LEU A 186 -22.27 9.49 -16.94
CA LEU A 186 -22.32 9.37 -18.40
C LEU A 186 -23.75 9.53 -18.93
N LYS A 187 -24.75 8.97 -18.24
CA LYS A 187 -26.16 9.13 -18.58
C LYS A 187 -26.59 10.60 -18.45
N ASP A 188 -26.23 11.27 -17.37
CA ASP A 188 -26.55 12.68 -17.16
C ASP A 188 -25.92 13.57 -18.24
N ILE A 189 -24.64 13.34 -18.58
CA ILE A 189 -23.97 14.04 -19.68
C ILE A 189 -24.68 13.77 -21.01
N ASN A 190 -25.03 12.51 -21.29
CA ASN A 190 -25.76 12.13 -22.49
C ASN A 190 -27.12 12.86 -22.58
N ASP A 191 -27.86 12.93 -21.47
CA ASP A 191 -29.14 13.61 -21.43
C ASP A 191 -29.00 15.14 -21.58
N VAL A 192 -27.97 15.76 -21.02
CA VAL A 192 -27.63 17.18 -21.25
C VAL A 192 -27.26 17.44 -22.71
N VAL A 193 -26.46 16.57 -23.33
CA VAL A 193 -26.07 16.72 -24.74
C VAL A 193 -27.27 16.54 -25.68
N LYS A 194 -28.18 15.60 -25.39
CA LYS A 194 -29.44 15.45 -26.14
C LYS A 194 -30.26 16.74 -26.13
N VAL A 195 -30.36 17.39 -24.97
CA VAL A 195 -31.16 18.61 -24.81
C VAL A 195 -30.47 19.84 -25.41
N LYS A 196 -29.16 20.00 -25.20
CA LYS A 196 -28.44 21.24 -25.59
C LYS A 196 -27.84 21.21 -26.99
N ASN A 197 -27.41 20.05 -27.49
CA ASN A 197 -26.72 19.91 -28.79
C ASN A 197 -27.01 18.56 -29.45
N PRO A 198 -28.24 18.32 -29.93
CA PRO A 198 -28.63 17.03 -30.53
C PRO A 198 -27.84 16.66 -31.79
N GLN A 199 -27.27 17.63 -32.52
CA GLN A 199 -26.44 17.36 -33.69
C GLN A 199 -25.07 16.76 -33.32
N LEU A 200 -24.48 17.17 -32.20
CA LEU A 200 -23.23 16.60 -31.68
C LEU A 200 -23.45 15.11 -31.31
N LEU A 201 -24.60 14.80 -30.71
CA LEU A 201 -24.98 13.44 -30.36
C LEU A 201 -25.08 12.53 -31.60
N LEU A 202 -25.72 13.02 -32.67
CA LEU A 202 -25.83 12.29 -33.93
C LEU A 202 -24.46 12.06 -34.59
N GLN A 203 -23.52 13.00 -34.45
CA GLN A 203 -22.15 12.81 -34.93
C GLN A 203 -21.37 11.79 -34.10
N MET A 204 -21.48 11.82 -32.77
CA MET A 204 -20.85 10.82 -31.89
C MET A 204 -21.38 9.40 -32.16
N GLN A 205 -22.69 9.27 -32.41
CA GLN A 205 -23.31 7.99 -32.77
C GLN A 205 -22.87 7.46 -34.14
N ARG A 206 -22.53 8.36 -35.08
CA ARG A 206 -22.00 7.98 -36.39
C ARG A 206 -20.52 7.58 -36.37
N MET A 207 -19.72 8.11 -35.43
CA MET A 207 -18.30 7.75 -35.28
C MET A 207 -18.07 6.41 -34.58
N ASN A 208 -19.04 5.92 -33.79
CA ASN A 208 -18.97 4.63 -33.09
C ASN A 208 -19.59 3.45 -33.87
N ARG A 209 -19.87 3.62 -35.17
CA ARG A 209 -20.20 2.54 -36.11
C ARG A 209 -19.01 2.26 -37.00
#